data_AF-A0A820WRF2-F1
#
_entry.id   AF-A0A820WRF2-F1
#
_cell.length_a   1.000
_cell.length_b   1.000
_cell.length_c   1.000
_cell.angle_alpha   90.00
_cell.angle_beta   90.00
_cell.angle_gamma   90.00
#
_symmetry.space_group_name_H-M   'P 1'
#
loop_
_entity.id
_entity.type
_entity.pdbx_description
1 polymer ?
#
loop_
_entity_poly.entity_id
_entity_poly.type
_entity_poly.pdbx_seq_one_letter_code
_entity_poly.pdbx_strand_id
1 'polypeptide(L)'
;KAGELVERGDNTYGGKYVVNPSGGLISKGHPLGATGLAQCAELCWRLRNQADKRQVKGARIGLQHNIGLGGACIVAIYRLATFNKPRVNSKL
;
A
#
# COMPACT_ATOMS: atom_id res chain seq x y z
N LYS A 1 -14.20 16.43 1.23
CA LYS A 1 -14.03 16.06 -0.21
C LYS A 1 -12.55 15.74 -0.50
N ALA A 2 -12.19 15.29 -1.71
CA ALA A 2 -10.80 14.94 -2.03
C ALA A 2 -9.84 16.14 -1.94
N GLY A 3 -10.22 17.31 -2.47
CA GLY A 3 -9.41 18.54 -2.38
C GLY A 3 -9.06 18.91 -0.94
N GLU A 4 -10.07 19.00 -0.07
CA GLU A 4 -9.87 19.29 1.36
C GLU A 4 -8.95 18.27 2.07
N LEU A 5 -8.96 16.99 1.66
CA LEU A 5 -8.06 15.97 2.21
C LEU A 5 -6.60 16.30 1.85
N VAL A 6 -6.36 16.71 0.61
CA VAL A 6 -5.04 17.15 0.17
C VAL A 6 -4.63 18.44 0.88
N GLU A 7 -5.52 19.43 0.97
CA GLU A 7 -5.25 20.72 1.62
C GLU A 7 -4.89 20.57 3.10
N ARG A 8 -5.52 19.61 3.81
CA ARG A 8 -5.18 19.30 5.20
C ARG A 8 -3.89 18.47 5.36
N GLY A 9 -3.28 18.00 4.27
CA GLY A 9 -2.13 17.10 4.32
C GLY A 9 -2.48 15.68 4.78
N ASP A 10 -3.74 15.28 4.73
CA ASP A 10 -4.22 13.96 5.20
C ASP A 10 -3.85 12.80 4.26
N ASN A 11 -3.10 13.07 3.18
CA ASN A 11 -2.62 12.08 2.19
C ASN A 11 -1.10 11.79 2.26
N THR A 12 -0.38 12.35 3.23
CA THR A 12 1.09 12.21 3.35
C THR A 12 1.52 11.73 4.73
N TYR A 13 2.83 11.60 4.95
CA TYR A 13 3.41 11.23 6.24
C TYR A 13 2.98 12.21 7.34
N GLY A 14 2.51 11.68 8.46
CA GLY A 14 1.94 12.46 9.56
C GLY A 14 0.44 12.78 9.39
N GLY A 15 -0.12 12.60 8.19
CA GLY A 15 -1.56 12.72 7.93
C GLY A 15 -2.33 11.42 8.16
N LYS A 16 -3.63 11.44 7.84
CA LYS A 16 -4.54 10.29 8.01
C LYS A 16 -4.17 9.06 7.18
N TYR A 17 -3.75 9.26 5.94
CA TYR A 17 -3.34 8.22 5.00
C TYR A 17 -2.02 8.59 4.35
N VAL A 18 -1.20 7.61 3.98
CA VAL A 18 -0.02 7.86 3.15
C VAL A 18 -0.29 7.32 1.74
N VAL A 19 -0.58 8.23 0.81
CA VAL A 19 -0.96 7.91 -0.57
C VAL A 19 0.26 8.01 -1.48
N ASN A 20 0.45 7.02 -2.36
CA ASN A 20 1.54 6.98 -3.33
C ASN A 20 2.94 7.30 -2.77
N PRO A 21 3.38 6.68 -1.65
CA PRO A 21 4.71 6.96 -1.08
C PRO A 21 5.88 6.43 -1.92
N SER A 22 5.60 5.93 -3.12
CA SER A 22 6.59 5.67 -4.17
C SER A 22 6.77 6.84 -5.13
N GLY A 23 6.07 7.95 -4.92
CA GLY A 23 5.95 9.06 -5.87
C GLY A 23 4.81 8.88 -6.89
N GLY A 24 4.20 7.69 -6.94
CA GLY A 24 3.09 7.40 -7.85
C GLY A 24 3.49 7.45 -9.33
N LEU A 25 2.50 7.38 -10.22
CA LEU A 25 2.73 7.42 -11.68
C LEU A 25 3.30 8.76 -12.14
N ILE A 26 2.95 9.85 -11.44
CA ILE A 26 3.44 11.20 -11.73
C ILE A 26 4.98 11.27 -11.62
N SER A 27 5.57 10.57 -10.65
CA SER A 27 7.03 10.56 -10.48
C SER A 27 7.73 9.36 -11.10
N LYS A 28 7.18 8.13 -10.95
CA LYS A 28 7.80 6.89 -11.44
C LYS A 28 7.58 6.62 -12.93
N GLY A 29 6.67 7.36 -13.56
CA GLY A 29 6.15 7.03 -14.89
C GLY A 29 5.09 5.92 -14.86
N HIS A 30 4.54 5.62 -16.04
CA HIS A 30 3.41 4.72 -16.21
C HIS A 30 3.61 3.73 -17.37
N PRO A 31 4.42 2.68 -17.18
CA PRO A 31 4.41 1.54 -18.08
C PRO A 31 3.06 0.79 -17.91
N LEU A 32 2.23 0.79 -18.95
CA LEU A 32 0.83 0.33 -18.93
C LEU A 32 0.65 -1.04 -18.27
N GLY A 33 1.46 -2.04 -18.66
CA GLY A 33 1.37 -3.39 -18.11
C GLY A 33 2.01 -3.56 -16.72
N ALA A 34 3.05 -2.78 -16.40
CA ALA A 34 3.85 -3.01 -15.19
C ALA A 34 3.36 -2.19 -13.97
N THR A 35 2.46 -1.23 -14.17
CA THR A 35 2.01 -0.33 -13.10
C THR A 35 1.35 -1.05 -11.94
N GLY A 36 0.41 -1.98 -12.21
CA GLY A 36 -0.25 -2.75 -11.16
C GLY A 36 0.73 -3.60 -10.34
N LEU A 37 1.72 -4.21 -11.01
CA LEU A 37 2.77 -4.98 -10.35
C LEU A 37 3.68 -4.10 -9.49
N ALA A 38 4.04 -2.91 -9.98
CA ALA A 38 4.83 -1.95 -9.22
C ALA A 38 4.10 -1.42 -7.98
N GLN A 39 2.77 -1.27 -8.03
CA GLN A 39 1.95 -0.92 -6.87
C GLN A 39 1.91 -2.07 -5.85
N CYS A 40 1.68 -3.30 -6.31
CA CYS A 40 1.69 -4.49 -5.47
C CYS A 40 3.03 -4.68 -4.75
N ALA A 41 4.15 -4.59 -5.47
CA ALA A 41 5.49 -4.68 -4.90
C ALA A 41 5.73 -3.62 -3.82
N GLU A 42 5.32 -2.37 -4.08
CA GLU A 42 5.44 -1.29 -3.13
C GLU A 42 4.70 -1.58 -1.82
N LEU A 43 3.44 -2.00 -1.90
CA LEU A 43 2.63 -2.33 -0.73
C LEU A 43 3.23 -3.52 0.05
N CYS A 44 3.71 -4.54 -0.65
CA CYS A 44 4.41 -5.68 -0.05
C CYS A 44 5.64 -5.24 0.75
N TRP A 45 6.49 -4.37 0.20
CA TRP A 45 7.65 -3.86 0.94
C TRP A 45 7.25 -3.08 2.18
N ARG A 46 6.18 -2.26 2.13
CA ARG A 46 5.69 -1.53 3.31
C ARG A 46 5.21 -2.44 4.41
N LEU A 47 4.36 -3.39 4.07
CA LEU A 47 3.80 -4.32 5.03
C LEU A 47 4.88 -5.20 5.66
N ARG A 48 5.96 -5.48 4.93
CA ARG A 48 7.13 -6.23 5.41
C ARG A 48 8.18 -5.38 6.15
N ASN A 49 7.99 -4.06 6.27
CA ASN A 49 8.99 -3.12 6.79
C ASN A 49 10.32 -3.11 6.00
N GLN A 50 10.23 -3.16 4.67
CA GLN A 50 11.38 -3.26 3.74
C GLN A 50 11.44 -2.10 2.73
N ALA A 51 10.77 -0.98 2.96
CA ALA A 51 10.73 0.12 1.99
C ALA A 51 11.68 1.29 2.26
N ASP A 52 12.76 1.02 3.01
CA ASP A 52 13.86 1.96 3.27
C ASP A 52 13.35 3.34 3.74
N LYS A 53 13.95 4.45 3.27
CA LYS A 53 13.58 5.84 3.59
C LYS A 53 12.12 6.18 3.38
N ARG A 54 11.41 5.40 2.56
CA ARG A 54 10.00 5.64 2.25
C ARG A 54 9.08 4.88 3.20
N GLN A 55 9.58 4.08 4.14
CA GLN A 55 8.75 3.25 5.03
C GLN A 55 7.62 4.03 5.73
N VAL A 56 6.42 3.44 5.76
CA VAL A 56 5.29 3.95 6.55
C VAL A 56 5.29 3.23 7.89
N LYS A 57 5.48 3.99 8.98
CA LYS A 57 5.58 3.44 10.33
C LYS A 57 4.26 2.74 10.70
N GLY A 58 4.34 1.48 11.13
CA GLY A 58 3.18 0.72 11.60
C GLY A 58 2.16 0.36 10.52
N ALA A 59 2.54 0.32 9.24
CA ALA A 59 1.65 -0.09 8.17
C ALA A 59 1.14 -1.53 8.38
N ARG A 60 -0.17 -1.71 8.55
CA ARG A 60 -0.83 -3.02 8.73
C ARG A 60 -1.74 -3.44 7.59
N ILE A 61 -2.23 -2.47 6.83
CA ILE A 61 -3.14 -2.66 5.71
C ILE A 61 -2.64 -1.78 4.56
N GLY A 62 -2.58 -2.35 3.36
CA GLY A 62 -2.29 -1.63 2.13
C GLY A 62 -3.47 -1.74 1.16
N LEU A 63 -3.74 -0.70 0.38
CA LEU A 63 -4.76 -0.69 -0.66
C LEU A 63 -4.13 -0.30 -1.99
N GLN A 64 -4.38 -1.12 -3.02
CA GLN A 64 -4.07 -0.81 -4.41
C GLN A 64 -5.35 -0.41 -5.13
N HIS A 65 -5.26 0.63 -5.94
CA HIS A 65 -6.29 1.03 -6.90
C HIS A 65 -5.61 1.27 -8.25
N ASN A 66 -5.89 0.38 -9.21
CA ASN A 66 -5.33 0.41 -10.55
C ASN A 66 -6.44 0.41 -11.58
N ILE A 67 -6.51 1.47 -12.39
CA ILE A 67 -7.52 1.65 -13.42
C ILE A 67 -6.87 1.66 -14.81
N GLY A 68 -7.42 0.89 -15.73
CA GLY A 68 -7.05 0.89 -17.15
C GLY A 68 -8.13 1.57 -17.98
N LEU A 69 -7.73 2.47 -18.87
CA LEU A 69 -8.63 3.02 -19.89
C LEU A 69 -9.10 1.87 -20.79
N GLY A 70 -10.42 1.75 -20.99
CA GLY A 70 -11.04 0.59 -21.66
C GLY A 70 -12.01 -0.21 -20.79
N GLY A 71 -12.09 0.08 -19.48
CA GLY A 71 -13.22 -0.34 -18.63
C GLY A 71 -12.89 -1.25 -17.45
N ALA A 72 -11.61 -1.51 -17.17
CA ALA A 72 -11.21 -2.38 -16.06
C ALA A 72 -10.62 -1.57 -14.89
N CYS A 73 -11.12 -1.82 -13.68
CA CYS A 73 -10.56 -1.31 -12.44
C CYS A 73 -10.32 -2.47 -11.47
N ILE A 74 -9.13 -2.50 -10.87
CA ILE A 74 -8.73 -3.49 -9.87
C ILE A 74 -8.48 -2.77 -8.55
N VAL A 75 -9.20 -3.22 -7.51
CA VAL A 75 -8.94 -2.86 -6.11
C VAL A 75 -8.46 -4.10 -5.38
N ALA A 76 -7.33 -4.00 -4.69
CA ALA A 76 -6.78 -5.09 -3.89
C ALA A 76 -6.37 -4.57 -2.51
N ILE A 77 -6.66 -5.35 -1.46
CA ILE A 77 -6.33 -5.05 -0.07
C ILE A 77 -5.33 -6.08 0.43
N TYR A 78 -4.23 -5.62 1.01
CA TYR A 78 -3.11 -6.43 1.45
C TYR A 78 -2.93 -6.34 2.96
N ARG A 79 -2.56 -7.45 3.58
CA ARG A 79 -2.12 -7.57 4.97
C ARG A 79 -1.06 -8.66 5.04
N LEU A 80 -0.09 -8.54 5.95
CA LEU A 80 0.80 -9.67 6.26
C LEU A 80 -0.02 -10.86 6.74
N ALA A 81 0.29 -12.04 6.22
CA ALA A 81 -0.32 -13.28 6.68
C ALA A 81 -0.05 -13.47 8.18
N THR A 82 -1.10 -13.58 8.98
CA THR A 82 -1.01 -14.02 10.36
C THR A 82 -1.24 -15.51 10.40
N PHE A 83 -0.16 -16.29 10.39
CA PHE A 83 -0.27 -17.71 10.66
C PHE A 83 -0.52 -17.88 12.16
N ASN A 84 -1.69 -18.42 12.51
CA ASN A 84 -1.94 -18.82 13.89
C ASN A 84 -0.92 -19.93 14.21
N LYS A 85 0.05 -19.68 15.10
CA LYS A 85 0.88 -20.77 15.62
C LYS A 85 -0.10 -21.81 16.20
N PRO A 86 -0.01 -23.10 15.85
CA PRO A 86 -0.82 -24.10 16.54
C PRO A 86 -0.57 -23.94 18.04
N ARG A 87 -1.63 -23.83 18.83
CA ARG A 87 -1.55 -23.86 20.29
C ARG A 87 -0.99 -25.23 20.66
N VAL A 88 0.32 -25.33 20.83
CA VAL A 88 0.92 -26.47 21.52
C VAL A 88 0.45 -26.33 22.96
N ASN A 89 -0.50 -27.18 23.35
CA ASN A 89 -0.93 -27.31 24.74
C ASN A 89 0.25 -27.91 25.51
N SER A 90 1.14 -27.08 26.04
CA SER A 90 2.14 -27.52 27.01
C SER A 90 1.46 -27.73 28.36
N LYS A 91 0.72 -28.84 28.47
CA LYS A 91 0.42 -29.46 29.76
C LYS A 91 1.17 -30.78 29.81
N LEU A 92 2.41 -30.70 30.29
CA LEU A 92 3.07 -31.75 31.06
C LEU A 92 3.30 -31.15 32.44
#